data_AF-A0A7L4RPP6-F1
#
_entry.id   AF-A0A7L4RPP6-F1
#
_cell.length_a   1.000
_cell.length_b   1.000
_cell.length_c   1.000
_cell.angle_alpha   90.00
_cell.angle_beta   90.00
_cell.angle_gamma   90.00
#
_symmetry.space_group_name_H-M   'P 1'
#
loop_
_entity.id
_entity.type
_entity.pdbx_description
1 polymer ?
#
loop_
_entity_poly.entity_id
_entity_poly.type
_entity_poly.pdbx_seq_one_letter_code
_entity_poly.pdbx_strand_id
1 'polypeptide(L)'
;MNEQKQVLIIVGLLLALGLASIYLSWLFESRGVASDFTFYKSEIAVNGNIINEKLYYSPNEGYRDLFRNFISPVVPSGSPGSNAIVISDVECQQGDAYYYGKYGAFCTFSGTVDCDKTQLQYFDFVEPNEYGCTKKGITKSETFFYPGNNYWIQATYNFIPENLFESNGSYYLKFVAYSPGRHPAMVRGENLIVTGNVLMKNEFSANENVVLYLPVDKNDYSGAGILPLDFSKGEGTSFLSYLLNVRTILALLPSALFYLIWLFLGKERVDPQLPKILTEYPKKRKGWEVALYFNTPFLRTGKEFFSSMLL
;
A
#
# COMPACT_ATOMS: atom_id res chain seq x y z
N MET A 1 -28.03 14.24 35.86
CA MET A 1 -28.22 13.84 34.44
C MET A 1 -28.50 12.35 34.44
N ASN A 2 -29.50 11.83 33.70
CA ASN A 2 -29.81 10.39 33.68
C ASN A 2 -28.55 9.61 33.26
N GLU A 3 -28.15 8.61 34.03
CA GLU A 3 -26.96 7.79 33.79
C GLU A 3 -26.93 7.21 32.36
N GLN A 4 -28.10 6.81 31.86
CA GLN A 4 -28.28 6.36 30.48
C GLN A 4 -27.86 7.44 29.46
N LYS A 5 -28.16 8.72 29.75
CA LYS A 5 -27.78 9.84 28.89
C LYS A 5 -26.27 10.07 28.92
N GLN A 6 -25.60 9.88 30.06
CA GLN A 6 -24.14 9.98 30.16
C GLN A 6 -23.43 8.88 29.38
N VAL A 7 -23.89 7.64 29.52
CA VAL A 7 -23.35 6.49 28.78
C VAL A 7 -23.52 6.67 27.28
N LEU A 8 -24.70 7.09 26.82
CA LEU A 8 -24.94 7.36 25.40
C LEU A 8 -24.03 8.46 24.83
N ILE A 9 -23.75 9.51 25.61
CA ILE A 9 -22.81 10.57 25.22
C ILE A 9 -21.39 10.01 25.06
N ILE A 10 -20.92 9.19 26.01
CA ILE A 10 -19.57 8.61 25.97
C ILE A 10 -19.43 7.63 24.81
N VAL A 11 -20.41 6.75 24.60
CA VAL A 11 -20.44 5.83 23.43
C VAL A 11 -20.43 6.62 22.13
N GLY A 12 -21.22 7.71 22.04
CA GLY A 12 -21.24 8.57 20.87
C GLY A 12 -19.89 9.25 20.60
N LEU A 13 -19.21 9.73 21.63
CA LEU A 13 -17.88 10.33 21.52
C LEU A 13 -16.82 9.31 21.07
N LEU A 14 -16.81 8.12 21.67
CA LEU A 14 -15.87 7.05 21.29
C LEU A 14 -16.09 6.60 19.84
N LEU A 15 -17.34 6.52 19.40
CA LEU A 15 -17.68 6.15 18.04
C LEU A 15 -17.29 7.24 17.04
N ALA A 16 -17.51 8.51 17.39
CA ALA A 16 -17.08 9.65 16.57
C ALA A 16 -15.55 9.69 16.42
N LEU A 17 -14.80 9.46 17.50
CA LEU A 17 -13.33 9.38 17.46
C LEU A 17 -12.83 8.20 16.62
N GLY A 18 -13.45 7.03 16.77
CA GLY A 18 -13.17 5.85 15.95
C GLY A 18 -13.39 6.11 14.46
N LEU A 19 -14.56 6.65 14.09
CA LEU A 19 -14.87 6.99 12.70
C LEU A 19 -13.93 8.10 12.15
N ALA A 20 -13.62 9.11 12.95
CA ALA A 20 -12.69 10.17 12.56
C ALA A 20 -11.28 9.62 12.29
N SER A 21 -10.81 8.64 13.09
CA SER A 21 -9.52 7.97 12.86
C SER A 21 -9.49 7.18 11.55
N ILE A 22 -10.58 6.48 11.22
CA ILE A 22 -10.70 5.75 9.94
C ILE A 22 -10.67 6.75 8.78
N TYR A 23 -11.45 7.83 8.90
CA TYR A 23 -11.53 8.87 7.87
C TYR A 23 -10.18 9.56 7.65
N LEU A 24 -9.46 9.92 8.72
CA LEU A 24 -8.12 10.49 8.64
C LEU A 24 -7.12 9.50 8.04
N SER A 25 -7.14 8.23 8.46
CA SER A 25 -6.27 7.20 7.87
C SER A 25 -6.53 7.03 6.38
N TRP A 26 -7.80 7.01 5.96
CA TRP A 26 -8.16 6.96 4.55
C TRP A 26 -7.71 8.20 3.79
N LEU A 27 -7.83 9.40 4.39
CA LEU A 27 -7.32 10.64 3.80
C LEU A 27 -5.80 10.63 3.62
N PHE A 28 -5.04 10.10 4.58
CA PHE A 28 -3.59 10.00 4.47
C PHE A 28 -3.15 8.91 3.48
N GLU A 29 -3.85 7.79 3.42
CA GLU A 29 -3.56 6.72 2.45
C GLU A 29 -3.96 7.09 1.01
N SER A 30 -5.11 7.73 0.83
CA SER A 30 -5.61 8.17 -0.49
C SER A 30 -4.82 9.35 -1.05
N ARG A 31 -4.22 10.18 -0.20
CA ARG A 31 -3.35 11.28 -0.63
C ARG A 31 -1.94 10.85 -1.00
N GLY A 32 -1.63 9.56 -0.84
CA GLY A 32 -0.30 9.03 -1.10
C GLY A 32 0.69 9.62 -0.11
N VAL A 33 1.31 8.77 0.70
CA VAL A 33 2.70 9.08 1.07
C VAL A 33 3.40 9.22 -0.28
N ALA A 34 3.68 10.46 -0.67
CA ALA A 34 4.48 10.77 -1.83
C ALA A 34 5.75 9.98 -1.66
N SER A 35 5.83 8.83 -2.32
CA SER A 35 7.06 8.05 -2.33
C SER A 35 8.12 8.99 -2.84
N ASP A 36 9.22 9.07 -2.11
CA ASP A 36 10.47 9.67 -2.53
C ASP A 36 10.64 9.50 -4.05
N PHE A 37 10.56 10.61 -4.77
CA PHE A 37 10.77 10.76 -6.21
C PHE A 37 10.24 9.64 -7.13
N THR A 38 9.05 9.84 -7.71
CA THR A 38 8.54 9.03 -8.84
C THR A 38 8.24 9.90 -10.06
N PHE A 39 8.22 9.29 -11.24
CA PHE A 39 7.77 9.93 -12.48
C PHE A 39 6.29 10.37 -12.35
N TYR A 40 5.88 11.43 -13.04
CA TYR A 40 4.50 11.94 -12.98
C TYR A 40 3.62 11.44 -14.12
N LYS A 41 4.21 11.01 -15.24
CA LYS A 41 3.51 10.52 -16.43
C LYS A 41 4.30 9.38 -17.08
N SER A 42 3.57 8.39 -17.61
CA SER A 42 4.12 7.30 -18.40
C SER A 42 3.40 7.18 -19.75
N GLU A 43 4.20 6.92 -20.79
CA GLU A 43 3.72 6.51 -22.11
C GLU A 43 4.30 5.14 -22.42
N ILE A 44 3.43 4.16 -22.73
CA ILE A 44 3.81 2.78 -23.02
C ILE A 44 3.23 2.41 -24.38
N ALA A 45 4.10 2.15 -25.36
CA ALA A 45 3.73 1.61 -26.64
C ALA A 45 4.06 0.12 -26.69
N VAL A 46 3.05 -0.69 -26.99
CA VAL A 46 3.18 -2.15 -27.07
C VAL A 46 3.04 -2.60 -28.53
N ASN A 47 4.05 -3.33 -29.01
CA ASN A 47 4.02 -4.01 -30.30
C ASN A 47 4.48 -5.47 -30.14
N GLY A 48 3.52 -6.38 -30.01
CA GLY A 48 3.80 -7.78 -29.66
C GLY A 48 4.49 -7.86 -28.29
N ASN A 49 5.72 -8.35 -28.27
CA ASN A 49 6.53 -8.51 -27.06
C ASN A 49 7.50 -7.34 -26.79
N ILE A 50 7.54 -6.39 -27.71
CA ILE A 50 8.38 -5.20 -27.62
C ILE A 50 7.57 -4.11 -26.93
N ILE A 51 8.16 -3.57 -25.87
CA ILE A 51 7.64 -2.45 -25.10
C ILE A 51 8.60 -1.27 -25.31
N ASN A 52 8.06 -0.18 -25.84
CA ASN A 52 8.72 1.12 -25.80
C ASN A 52 8.03 1.94 -24.73
N GLU A 53 8.79 2.32 -23.71
CA GLU A 53 8.27 3.04 -22.56
C GLU A 53 9.03 4.34 -22.36
N LYS A 54 8.27 5.39 -22.10
CA LYS A 54 8.76 6.72 -21.78
C LYS A 54 8.19 7.20 -20.45
N LEU A 55 9.07 7.60 -19.56
CA LEU A 55 8.75 8.11 -18.23
C LEU A 55 9.11 9.59 -18.15
N TYR A 56 8.20 10.39 -17.59
CA TYR A 56 8.36 11.83 -17.45
C TYR A 56 8.52 12.19 -15.97
N TYR A 57 9.57 12.95 -15.66
CA TYR A 57 9.97 13.32 -14.30
C TYR A 57 9.89 14.83 -14.10
N SER A 58 9.53 15.23 -12.89
CA SER A 58 9.57 16.61 -12.40
C SER A 58 10.22 16.62 -11.02
N PRO A 59 11.57 16.67 -10.95
CA PRO A 59 12.33 16.78 -9.70
C PRO A 59 11.76 17.82 -8.72
N ASN A 60 11.52 17.38 -7.48
CA ASN A 60 11.20 18.24 -6.34
C ASN A 60 12.45 18.76 -5.64
N GLU A 61 13.60 18.11 -5.82
CA GLU A 61 14.92 18.54 -5.36
C GLU A 61 15.99 18.20 -6.40
N GLY A 62 17.25 18.43 -6.07
CA GLY A 62 18.36 18.08 -6.95
C GLY A 62 18.63 16.58 -6.96
N TYR A 63 18.40 15.92 -8.10
CA TYR A 63 18.77 14.52 -8.32
C TYR A 63 20.03 14.37 -9.17
N ARG A 64 20.77 13.31 -8.93
CA ARG A 64 21.96 12.96 -9.71
C ARG A 64 21.60 12.15 -10.95
N ASP A 65 20.68 11.21 -10.80
CA ASP A 65 20.26 10.25 -11.81
C ASP A 65 18.73 10.13 -11.86
N LEU A 66 18.22 9.84 -13.06
CA LEU A 66 16.82 9.46 -13.27
C LEU A 66 16.82 8.00 -13.71
N PHE A 67 16.12 7.14 -12.99
CA PHE A 67 16.17 5.71 -13.25
C PHE A 67 14.82 5.03 -13.07
N ARG A 68 14.76 3.79 -13.58
CA ARG A 68 13.68 2.84 -13.39
C ARG A 68 14.27 1.47 -13.16
N ASN A 69 13.82 0.81 -12.10
CA ASN A 69 14.16 -0.58 -11.80
C ASN A 69 13.03 -1.54 -12.18
N PHE A 70 13.39 -2.82 -12.27
CA PHE A 70 12.43 -3.88 -12.53
C PHE A 70 12.41 -4.90 -11.38
N ILE A 71 11.30 -5.63 -11.24
CA ILE A 71 11.26 -6.84 -10.40
C ILE A 71 11.95 -7.99 -11.14
N SER A 72 11.58 -8.20 -12.41
CA SER A 72 12.18 -9.21 -13.26
C SER A 72 13.64 -8.86 -13.56
N PRO A 73 14.56 -9.83 -13.61
CA PRO A 73 15.96 -9.62 -13.96
C PRO A 73 16.11 -9.05 -15.38
N VAL A 74 16.86 -7.96 -15.49
CA VAL A 74 17.45 -7.44 -16.72
C VAL A 74 18.62 -8.36 -17.06
N VAL A 75 18.57 -8.98 -18.24
CA VAL A 75 19.53 -9.96 -18.75
C VAL A 75 20.05 -9.56 -20.13
N PRO A 76 21.26 -9.99 -20.54
CA PRO A 76 21.75 -9.67 -21.87
C PRO A 76 20.97 -10.44 -22.93
N SER A 77 20.97 -9.91 -24.16
CA SER A 77 20.34 -10.58 -25.30
C SER A 77 20.88 -12.00 -25.50
N GLY A 78 20.00 -12.94 -25.79
CA GLY A 78 20.34 -14.36 -25.96
C GLY A 78 20.52 -15.14 -24.66
N SER A 79 20.28 -14.53 -23.49
CA SER A 79 20.37 -15.25 -22.22
C SER A 79 19.28 -16.33 -22.10
N PRO A 80 19.64 -17.55 -21.69
CA PRO A 80 18.65 -18.57 -21.37
C PRO A 80 17.91 -18.19 -20.09
N GLY A 81 16.59 -18.39 -20.07
CA GLY A 81 15.77 -18.16 -18.88
C GLY A 81 14.33 -17.84 -19.20
N SER A 82 13.53 -17.68 -18.15
CA SER A 82 12.15 -17.20 -18.18
C SER A 82 11.97 -16.11 -17.12
N ASN A 83 10.91 -15.31 -17.28
CA ASN A 83 10.63 -14.14 -16.44
C ASN A 83 11.78 -13.11 -16.41
N ALA A 84 12.26 -12.69 -17.58
CA ALA A 84 13.37 -11.75 -17.71
C ALA A 84 13.07 -10.60 -18.68
N ILE A 85 13.87 -9.54 -18.59
CA ILE A 85 13.78 -8.34 -19.43
C ILE A 85 15.07 -8.22 -20.22
N VAL A 86 14.95 -8.02 -21.53
CA VAL A 86 16.07 -7.71 -22.40
C VAL A 86 15.88 -6.28 -22.89
N ILE A 87 16.81 -5.40 -22.51
CA ILE A 87 16.79 -4.00 -22.94
C ILE A 87 17.57 -3.90 -24.24
N SER A 88 16.94 -3.34 -25.27
CA SER A 88 17.57 -3.12 -26.57
C SER A 88 18.13 -1.71 -26.71
N ASP A 89 17.48 -0.72 -26.11
CA ASP A 89 17.86 0.68 -26.24
C ASP A 89 17.37 1.53 -25.07
N VAL A 90 18.11 2.60 -24.75
CA VAL A 90 17.75 3.60 -23.74
C VAL A 90 18.08 4.99 -24.28
N GLU A 91 17.11 5.89 -24.22
CA GLU A 91 17.23 7.27 -24.65
C GLU A 91 16.95 8.23 -23.49
N CYS A 92 17.72 9.32 -23.45
CA CYS A 92 17.61 10.33 -22.41
C CYS A 92 17.32 11.69 -23.03
N GLN A 93 16.43 12.47 -22.43
CA GLN A 93 16.31 13.89 -22.78
C GLN A 93 17.62 14.63 -22.51
N GLN A 94 18.26 14.30 -21.39
CA GLN A 94 19.49 14.91 -20.93
C GLN A 94 20.31 13.88 -20.16
N GLY A 95 21.63 13.95 -20.34
CA GLY A 95 22.57 12.98 -19.78
C GLY A 95 22.87 11.84 -20.73
N ASP A 96 23.70 10.95 -20.22
CA ASP A 96 24.13 9.72 -20.83
C ASP A 96 23.19 8.58 -20.40
N ALA A 97 22.73 7.83 -21.39
CA ALA A 97 21.86 6.68 -21.18
C ALA A 97 22.64 5.48 -20.64
N TYR A 98 22.03 4.75 -19.71
CA TYR A 98 22.60 3.51 -19.21
C TYR A 98 21.55 2.45 -18.91
N TYR A 99 22.00 1.20 -18.87
CA TYR A 99 21.28 0.13 -18.19
C TYR A 99 22.26 -0.84 -17.53
N TYR A 100 21.84 -1.43 -16.41
CA TYR A 100 22.65 -2.32 -15.61
C TYR A 100 21.91 -3.61 -15.25
N GLY A 101 22.47 -4.74 -15.67
CA GLY A 101 21.91 -6.06 -15.42
C GLY A 101 21.98 -6.50 -13.96
N LYS A 102 21.01 -7.32 -13.53
CA LYS A 102 20.92 -7.81 -12.14
C LYS A 102 22.17 -8.57 -11.67
N TYR A 103 22.77 -9.35 -12.55
CA TYR A 103 23.88 -10.25 -12.21
C TYR A 103 25.26 -9.59 -12.37
N GLY A 104 25.32 -8.28 -12.57
CA GLY A 104 26.57 -7.51 -12.63
C GLY A 104 27.47 -7.83 -13.84
N ALA A 105 27.03 -8.73 -14.74
CA ALA A 105 27.83 -9.24 -15.84
C ALA A 105 27.78 -8.36 -17.10
N PHE A 106 26.86 -7.40 -17.16
CA PHE A 106 26.74 -6.50 -18.29
C PHE A 106 26.10 -5.18 -17.85
N CYS A 107 26.67 -4.09 -18.34
CA CYS A 107 26.01 -2.80 -18.43
C CYS A 107 26.37 -2.15 -19.76
N THR A 108 25.63 -1.11 -20.10
CA THR A 108 25.89 -0.29 -21.27
C THR A 108 25.76 1.16 -20.86
N PHE A 109 26.64 2.00 -21.39
CA PHE A 109 26.65 3.43 -21.15
C PHE A 109 26.84 4.16 -22.48
N SER A 110 25.89 5.01 -22.85
CA SER A 110 25.84 5.72 -24.14
C SER A 110 26.12 4.81 -25.34
N GLY A 111 25.46 3.64 -25.38
CA GLY A 111 25.58 2.64 -26.46
C GLY A 111 26.90 1.86 -26.50
N THR A 112 27.84 2.11 -25.58
CA THR A 112 29.08 1.34 -25.51
C THR A 112 28.89 0.14 -24.58
N VAL A 113 28.94 -1.06 -25.17
CA VAL A 113 28.89 -2.34 -24.44
C VAL A 113 30.31 -2.69 -23.99
N ASP A 114 30.75 -2.15 -22.86
CA ASP A 114 31.83 -2.77 -22.09
C ASP A 114 31.97 -2.11 -20.73
N CYS A 115 31.49 -2.80 -19.71
CA CYS A 115 31.81 -2.45 -18.34
C CYS A 115 32.98 -3.32 -17.90
N ASP A 116 34.17 -2.98 -18.37
CA ASP A 116 35.37 -3.43 -17.68
C ASP A 116 35.22 -2.99 -16.20
N LYS A 117 35.56 -3.86 -15.26
CA LYS A 117 35.38 -3.60 -13.81
C LYS A 117 36.11 -2.32 -13.37
N THR A 118 37.08 -1.86 -14.17
CA THR A 118 37.78 -0.59 -14.03
C THR A 118 36.93 0.65 -14.34
N GLN A 119 35.80 0.52 -15.05
CA GLN A 119 34.81 1.59 -15.27
C GLN A 119 33.68 1.61 -14.23
N LEU A 120 33.63 0.66 -13.29
CA LEU A 120 32.63 0.62 -12.19
C LEU A 120 32.69 1.86 -11.27
N GLN A 121 33.80 2.59 -11.25
CA GLN A 121 33.93 3.88 -10.57
C GLN A 121 32.98 4.97 -11.13
N TYR A 122 32.45 4.79 -12.35
CA TYR A 122 31.36 5.62 -12.89
C TYR A 122 29.96 5.18 -12.46
N PHE A 123 29.84 3.98 -11.86
CA PHE A 123 28.59 3.33 -11.46
C PHE A 123 28.43 3.22 -9.94
N ASP A 124 29.18 4.04 -9.19
CA ASP A 124 29.26 4.02 -7.72
C ASP A 124 27.91 4.24 -6.99
N PHE A 125 26.85 4.52 -7.75
CA PHE A 125 25.50 4.84 -7.32
C PHE A 125 24.40 4.25 -8.20
N VAL A 126 24.77 3.49 -9.25
CA VAL A 126 23.82 2.80 -10.13
C VAL A 126 23.55 1.43 -9.54
N GLU A 127 22.28 1.07 -9.36
CA GLU A 127 21.92 -0.22 -8.79
C GLU A 127 21.76 -1.30 -9.89
N PRO A 128 22.08 -2.57 -9.61
CA PRO A 128 21.74 -3.65 -10.54
C PRO A 128 20.24 -3.69 -10.80
N ASN A 129 19.86 -4.13 -12.00
CA ASN A 129 18.48 -4.36 -12.41
C ASN A 129 17.68 -3.09 -12.77
N GLU A 130 18.33 -2.10 -13.35
CA GLU A 130 17.72 -0.82 -13.70
C GLU A 130 18.20 -0.28 -15.06
N TYR A 131 17.48 0.72 -15.57
CA TYR A 131 17.97 1.61 -16.62
C TYR A 131 17.74 3.06 -16.21
N GLY A 132 18.50 3.98 -16.81
CA GLY A 132 18.37 5.38 -16.48
C GLY A 132 19.24 6.32 -17.30
N CYS A 133 19.28 7.54 -16.80
CA CYS A 133 20.03 8.66 -17.35
C CYS A 133 20.85 9.30 -16.24
N THR A 134 22.14 9.52 -16.49
CA THR A 134 23.05 10.21 -15.56
C THR A 134 24.10 10.98 -16.35
N LYS A 135 24.92 11.81 -15.71
CA LYS A 135 26.04 12.48 -16.38
C LYS A 135 27.31 11.65 -16.19
N LYS A 136 28.04 11.34 -17.27
CA LYS A 136 29.33 10.66 -17.18
C LYS A 136 30.31 11.42 -16.27
N GLY A 137 30.92 10.70 -15.32
CA GLY A 137 31.92 11.24 -14.41
C GLY A 137 31.36 12.12 -13.29
N ILE A 138 30.04 12.11 -13.07
CA ILE A 138 29.42 12.78 -11.93
C ILE A 138 29.83 12.10 -10.62
N THR A 139 30.17 12.90 -9.61
CA THR A 139 30.55 12.42 -8.27
C THR A 139 29.33 12.28 -7.36
N LYS A 140 29.47 11.57 -6.23
CA LYS A 140 28.37 11.34 -5.28
C LYS A 140 27.72 12.61 -4.73
N SER A 141 28.46 13.72 -4.67
CA SER A 141 27.99 15.02 -4.16
C SER A 141 27.37 15.93 -5.23
N GLU A 142 27.44 15.56 -6.50
CA GLU A 142 26.97 16.41 -7.59
C GLU A 142 25.54 16.08 -8.00
N THR A 143 24.78 17.13 -8.27
CA THR A 143 23.42 17.08 -8.82
C THR A 143 23.48 17.33 -10.32
N PHE A 144 22.57 16.70 -11.09
CA PHE A 144 22.46 16.90 -12.53
C PHE A 144 21.05 17.27 -12.99
N PHE A 145 20.03 16.71 -12.35
CA PHE A 145 18.63 16.98 -12.61
C PHE A 145 18.11 17.94 -11.53
N TYR A 146 17.73 19.15 -11.94
CA TYR A 146 17.39 20.22 -11.01
C TYR A 146 15.88 20.42 -10.89
N PRO A 147 15.39 20.86 -9.72
CA PRO A 147 13.98 21.14 -9.52
C PRO A 147 13.49 22.27 -10.44
N GLY A 148 12.21 22.17 -10.84
CA GLY A 148 11.57 23.13 -11.76
C GLY A 148 11.80 22.84 -13.25
N ASN A 149 12.60 21.82 -13.58
CA ASN A 149 12.74 21.33 -14.95
C ASN A 149 11.94 20.03 -15.16
N ASN A 150 11.53 19.80 -16.41
CA ASN A 150 10.91 18.55 -16.82
C ASN A 150 11.92 17.71 -17.61
N TYR A 151 12.00 16.43 -17.24
CA TYR A 151 12.90 15.47 -17.88
C TYR A 151 12.12 14.24 -18.35
N TRP A 152 12.66 13.50 -19.32
CA TRP A 152 12.18 12.17 -19.67
C TRP A 152 13.33 11.20 -19.89
N ILE A 153 13.04 9.94 -19.57
CA ILE A 153 13.87 8.78 -19.93
C ILE A 153 12.99 7.82 -20.72
N GLN A 154 13.57 7.11 -21.68
CA GLN A 154 12.86 6.18 -22.54
C GLN A 154 13.68 4.90 -22.68
N ALA A 155 13.02 3.75 -22.73
CA ALA A 155 13.68 2.49 -23.02
C ALA A 155 12.81 1.62 -23.93
N THR A 156 13.48 0.89 -24.81
CA THR A 156 12.88 -0.19 -25.58
C THR A 156 13.39 -1.51 -25.02
N TYR A 157 12.46 -2.40 -24.67
CA TYR A 157 12.79 -3.70 -24.10
C TYR A 157 11.74 -4.74 -24.47
N ASN A 158 12.13 -6.01 -24.40
CA ASN A 158 11.22 -7.14 -24.58
C ASN A 158 11.22 -8.06 -23.35
N PHE A 159 10.07 -8.69 -23.12
CA PHE A 159 9.90 -9.64 -22.02
C PHE A 159 10.06 -11.07 -22.49
N ILE A 160 10.71 -11.87 -21.65
CA ILE A 160 10.75 -13.31 -21.76
C ILE A 160 9.80 -13.85 -20.68
N PRO A 161 8.55 -14.20 -21.02
CA PRO A 161 7.58 -14.64 -20.03
C PRO A 161 7.85 -16.08 -19.56
N GLU A 162 7.47 -16.38 -18.32
CA GLU A 162 7.42 -17.76 -17.81
C GLU A 162 6.05 -18.41 -18.05
N ASN A 163 4.99 -17.60 -17.92
CA ASN A 163 3.61 -18.06 -18.01
C ASN A 163 2.82 -17.17 -18.98
N LEU A 164 1.91 -17.79 -19.72
CA LEU A 164 0.79 -17.15 -20.40
C LEU A 164 -0.46 -17.25 -19.53
N PHE A 165 -1.31 -16.25 -19.69
CA PHE A 165 -2.56 -16.12 -18.97
C PHE A 165 -3.71 -16.34 -19.95
N GLU A 166 -4.58 -17.33 -19.73
CA GLU A 166 -5.68 -17.68 -20.62
C GLU A 166 -7.01 -17.13 -20.10
N SER A 167 -7.74 -16.41 -20.96
CA SER A 167 -9.10 -15.97 -20.68
C SER A 167 -9.95 -16.04 -21.94
N ASN A 168 -11.10 -16.73 -21.87
CA ASN A 168 -12.04 -16.90 -22.99
C ASN A 168 -11.39 -17.39 -24.30
N GLY A 169 -10.43 -18.32 -24.20
CA GLY A 169 -9.70 -18.88 -25.36
C GLY A 169 -8.66 -17.94 -25.98
N SER A 170 -8.43 -16.77 -25.39
CA SER A 170 -7.34 -15.85 -25.76
C SER A 170 -6.20 -15.92 -24.74
N TYR A 171 -4.97 -15.72 -25.21
CA TYR A 171 -3.76 -15.76 -24.38
C TYR A 171 -3.17 -14.38 -24.19
N TYR A 172 -2.67 -14.12 -22.99
CA TYR A 172 -2.14 -12.84 -22.57
C TYR A 172 -0.80 -12.98 -21.87
N LEU A 173 0.08 -12.00 -22.07
CA LEU A 173 1.20 -11.74 -21.17
C LEU A 173 0.75 -10.78 -20.10
N LYS A 174 1.02 -11.13 -18.85
CA LYS A 174 0.85 -10.22 -17.73
C LYS A 174 2.12 -9.41 -17.55
N PHE A 175 2.05 -8.12 -17.86
CA PHE A 175 3.13 -7.16 -17.63
C PHE A 175 2.78 -6.29 -16.42
N VAL A 176 3.59 -6.38 -15.37
CA VAL A 176 3.50 -5.46 -14.22
C VAL A 176 4.43 -4.29 -14.52
N ALA A 177 3.85 -3.18 -14.96
CA ALA A 177 4.62 -1.98 -15.30
C ALA A 177 5.19 -1.33 -14.05
N TYR A 178 4.36 -1.18 -13.00
CA TYR A 178 4.74 -0.50 -11.77
C TYR A 178 4.20 -1.22 -10.53
N SER A 179 5.01 -1.21 -9.47
CA SER A 179 4.68 -1.78 -8.15
C SER A 179 4.10 -0.73 -7.21
N PRO A 180 3.32 -1.13 -6.18
CA PRO A 180 2.83 -0.24 -5.14
C PRO A 180 3.92 0.69 -4.59
N GLY A 181 3.61 1.98 -4.51
CA GLY A 181 4.52 3.01 -4.00
C GLY A 181 5.67 3.36 -4.94
N ARG A 182 5.67 2.89 -6.19
CA ARG A 182 6.67 3.24 -7.22
C ARG A 182 6.07 4.05 -8.38
N HIS A 183 4.86 4.56 -8.19
CA HIS A 183 4.17 5.40 -9.16
C HIS A 183 3.09 6.25 -8.45
N PRO A 184 2.75 7.44 -8.99
CA PRO A 184 1.57 8.17 -8.55
C PRO A 184 0.28 7.42 -8.94
N ALA A 185 -0.87 7.91 -8.49
CA ALA A 185 -2.14 7.44 -9.04
C ALA A 185 -2.15 7.65 -10.57
N MET A 186 -2.53 6.61 -11.31
CA MET A 186 -2.49 6.57 -12.77
C MET A 186 -3.90 6.52 -13.33
N VAL A 187 -4.20 7.41 -14.27
CA VAL A 187 -5.46 7.48 -15.00
C VAL A 187 -5.16 7.35 -16.49
N ARG A 188 -5.83 6.37 -17.12
CA ARG A 188 -5.66 6.07 -18.54
C ARG A 188 -6.06 7.28 -19.38
N GLY A 189 -5.18 7.69 -20.28
CA GLY A 189 -5.39 8.83 -21.17
C GLY A 189 -5.00 10.19 -20.58
N GLU A 190 -4.69 10.26 -19.29
CA GLU A 190 -4.20 11.47 -18.64
C GLU A 190 -2.69 11.37 -18.40
N ASN A 191 -2.29 10.67 -17.34
CA ASN A 191 -0.88 10.46 -16.97
C ASN A 191 -0.39 9.03 -17.25
N LEU A 192 -1.27 8.11 -17.66
CA LEU A 192 -0.91 6.81 -18.19
C LEU A 192 -1.44 6.67 -19.63
N ILE A 193 -0.56 6.85 -20.61
CA ILE A 193 -0.89 6.70 -22.02
C ILE A 193 -0.40 5.33 -22.48
N VAL A 194 -1.32 4.46 -22.89
CA VAL A 194 -0.98 3.13 -23.41
C VAL A 194 -1.47 3.02 -24.84
N THR A 195 -0.56 2.75 -25.77
CA THR A 195 -0.84 2.52 -27.19
C THR A 195 -0.55 1.07 -27.56
N GLY A 196 -1.41 0.49 -28.40
CA GLY A 196 -1.42 -0.94 -28.71
C GLY A 196 -2.68 -1.64 -28.17
N ASN A 197 -2.86 -2.89 -28.55
CA ASN A 197 -3.97 -3.70 -28.04
C ASN A 197 -3.59 -4.22 -26.66
N VAL A 198 -4.12 -3.62 -25.59
CA VAL A 198 -3.79 -3.96 -24.19
C VAL A 198 -5.06 -3.92 -23.35
N LEU A 199 -5.27 -4.95 -22.52
CA LEU A 199 -6.32 -4.95 -21.51
C LEU A 199 -5.76 -4.45 -20.18
N MET A 200 -6.43 -3.47 -19.58
CA MET A 200 -6.01 -2.82 -18.34
C MET A 200 -7.20 -2.12 -17.68
N LYS A 201 -7.08 -1.82 -16.39
CA LYS A 201 -8.04 -0.93 -15.70
C LYS A 201 -7.90 0.51 -16.23
N ASN A 202 -8.95 1.31 -16.03
CA ASN A 202 -8.89 2.74 -16.36
C ASN A 202 -8.08 3.54 -15.35
N GLU A 203 -8.06 3.11 -14.08
CA GLU A 203 -7.42 3.83 -12.98
C GLU A 203 -6.65 2.85 -12.09
N PHE A 204 -5.52 3.32 -11.57
CA PHE A 204 -4.71 2.65 -10.56
C PHE A 204 -4.35 3.63 -9.44
N SER A 205 -4.67 3.26 -8.21
CA SER A 205 -4.18 3.93 -7.00
C SER A 205 -2.67 3.76 -6.84
N ALA A 206 -2.00 4.71 -6.18
CA ALA A 206 -0.55 4.64 -5.95
C ALA A 206 -0.09 3.39 -5.15
N ASN A 207 -1.02 2.68 -4.50
CA ASN A 207 -0.74 1.52 -3.64
C ASN A 207 -1.08 0.17 -4.31
N GLU A 208 -1.44 0.15 -5.60
CA GLU A 208 -1.70 -1.09 -6.33
C GLU A 208 -0.68 -1.32 -7.43
N ASN A 209 -0.66 -2.52 -8.03
CA ASN A 209 0.18 -2.76 -9.21
C ASN A 209 -0.48 -2.16 -10.46
N VAL A 210 0.29 -1.48 -11.30
CA VAL A 210 -0.14 -1.16 -12.67
C VAL A 210 0.12 -2.37 -13.55
N VAL A 211 -0.94 -3.12 -13.84
CA VAL A 211 -0.88 -4.37 -14.61
C VAL A 211 -1.51 -4.17 -15.98
N LEU A 212 -0.74 -4.55 -17.01
CA LEU A 212 -1.14 -4.55 -18.41
C LEU A 212 -1.20 -6.00 -18.90
N TYR A 213 -2.27 -6.37 -19.59
CA TYR A 213 -2.42 -7.68 -20.22
C TYR A 213 -2.30 -7.53 -21.73
N LEU A 214 -1.21 -8.06 -22.28
CA LEU A 214 -0.86 -7.95 -23.69
C LEU A 214 -1.34 -9.21 -24.41
N PRO A 215 -2.26 -9.12 -25.38
CA PRO A 215 -2.73 -10.27 -26.14
C PRO A 215 -1.59 -10.81 -27.03
N VAL A 216 -1.44 -12.13 -27.05
CA VAL A 216 -0.38 -12.83 -27.80
C VAL A 216 -0.90 -14.09 -28.48
N ASP A 217 -0.21 -14.52 -29.54
CA ASP A 217 -0.40 -15.86 -30.07
C ASP A 217 0.32 -16.86 -29.15
N LYS A 218 -0.36 -17.96 -28.84
CA LYS A 218 0.20 -19.06 -28.05
C LYS A 218 1.45 -19.66 -28.72
N ASN A 219 1.46 -19.70 -30.05
CA ASN A 219 2.53 -20.34 -30.82
C ASN A 219 3.87 -19.60 -30.71
N ASP A 220 3.83 -18.28 -30.45
CA ASP A 220 5.02 -17.45 -30.28
C ASP A 220 5.78 -17.75 -28.97
N TYR A 221 5.14 -18.47 -28.04
CA TYR A 221 5.66 -18.78 -26.70
C TYR A 221 5.55 -20.28 -26.38
N SER A 222 5.95 -21.13 -27.33
CA SER A 222 5.97 -22.57 -27.16
C SER A 222 6.86 -22.95 -25.95
N GLY A 223 6.24 -23.45 -24.87
CA GLY A 223 6.93 -23.85 -23.63
C GLY A 223 6.58 -23.01 -22.41
N ALA A 224 5.89 -21.88 -22.56
CA ALA A 224 5.36 -21.14 -21.42
C ALA A 224 4.23 -21.91 -20.71
N GLY A 225 4.19 -21.87 -19.38
CA GLY A 225 3.08 -22.42 -18.60
C GLY A 225 1.78 -21.69 -18.90
N ILE A 226 0.63 -22.37 -18.88
CA ILE A 226 -0.68 -21.72 -19.08
C ILE A 226 -1.39 -21.65 -17.74
N LEU A 227 -1.69 -20.43 -17.31
CA LEU A 227 -2.44 -20.15 -16.10
C LEU A 227 -3.80 -19.55 -16.44
N PRO A 228 -4.88 -19.92 -15.74
CA PRO A 228 -6.18 -19.31 -15.96
C PRO A 228 -6.15 -17.84 -15.49
N LEU A 229 -6.69 -16.95 -16.31
CA LEU A 229 -6.87 -15.54 -16.00
C LEU A 229 -8.33 -15.22 -15.73
N ASP A 230 -8.59 -14.88 -14.48
CA ASP A 230 -9.89 -14.44 -14.02
C ASP A 230 -9.83 -12.94 -13.70
N PHE A 231 -10.29 -12.11 -14.63
CA PHE A 231 -10.36 -10.66 -14.45
C PHE A 231 -11.30 -10.23 -13.30
N SER A 232 -12.20 -11.11 -12.85
CA SER A 232 -13.09 -10.84 -11.72
C SER A 232 -12.40 -11.00 -10.37
N LYS A 233 -11.36 -11.84 -10.31
CA LYS A 233 -10.44 -11.93 -9.17
C LYS A 233 -9.34 -10.89 -9.34
N GLY A 234 -9.69 -9.62 -9.12
CA GLY A 234 -8.69 -8.57 -9.06
C GLY A 234 -7.52 -9.00 -8.15
N GLU A 235 -6.29 -8.91 -8.66
CA GLU A 235 -5.10 -9.16 -7.87
C GLU A 235 -5.06 -8.13 -6.73
N GLY A 236 -5.36 -8.58 -5.51
CA GLY A 236 -5.24 -7.76 -4.31
C GLY A 236 -6.51 -7.56 -3.47
N THR A 237 -7.51 -8.45 -3.49
CA THR A 237 -8.49 -8.48 -2.39
C THR A 237 -7.99 -9.28 -1.19
N SER A 238 -6.96 -8.83 -0.44
CA SER A 238 -6.72 -9.46 0.89
C SER A 238 -5.80 -8.77 1.90
N PHE A 239 -5.21 -7.59 1.65
CA PHE A 239 -4.52 -6.86 2.71
C PHE A 239 -5.24 -5.57 3.11
N LEU A 240 -5.67 -4.77 2.13
CA LEU A 240 -6.40 -3.53 2.39
C LEU A 240 -7.82 -3.79 2.91
N SER A 241 -8.53 -4.80 2.40
CA SER A 241 -9.82 -5.24 2.96
C SER A 241 -9.67 -5.86 4.35
N TYR A 242 -8.60 -6.62 4.58
CA TYR A 242 -8.26 -7.18 5.88
C TYR A 242 -7.91 -6.08 6.91
N LEU A 243 -7.07 -5.11 6.53
CA LEU A 243 -6.73 -3.95 7.34
C LEU A 243 -7.92 -3.01 7.54
N LEU A 244 -8.78 -2.78 6.54
CA LEU A 244 -10.00 -1.99 6.73
C LEU A 244 -10.93 -2.70 7.71
N ASN A 245 -11.08 -4.02 7.61
CA ASN A 245 -11.87 -4.79 8.55
C ASN A 245 -11.27 -4.74 9.96
N VAL A 246 -9.96 -4.92 10.11
CA VAL A 246 -9.27 -4.85 11.41
C VAL A 246 -9.33 -3.44 12.00
N ARG A 247 -9.12 -2.38 11.20
CA ARG A 247 -9.21 -0.97 11.64
C ARG A 247 -10.64 -0.59 12.01
N THR A 248 -11.63 -1.04 11.25
CA THR A 248 -13.05 -0.80 11.54
C THR A 248 -13.43 -1.51 12.85
N ILE A 249 -12.96 -2.75 13.04
CA ILE A 249 -13.15 -3.48 14.30
C ILE A 249 -12.47 -2.71 15.44
N LEU A 250 -11.20 -2.32 15.32
CA LEU A 250 -10.46 -1.57 16.34
C LEU A 250 -11.09 -0.21 16.67
N ALA A 251 -11.70 0.46 15.70
CA ALA A 251 -12.38 1.74 15.90
C ALA A 251 -13.73 1.59 16.60
N LEU A 252 -14.46 0.49 16.35
CA LEU A 252 -15.77 0.24 16.96
C LEU A 252 -15.66 -0.47 18.32
N LEU A 253 -14.58 -1.22 18.53
CA LEU A 253 -14.37 -2.07 19.72
C LEU A 253 -14.43 -1.29 21.04
N PRO A 254 -13.81 -0.10 21.21
CA PRO A 254 -13.90 0.66 22.46
C PRO A 254 -15.33 1.06 22.81
N SER A 255 -16.10 1.51 21.81
CA SER A 255 -17.51 1.90 21.99
C SER A 255 -18.38 0.70 22.34
N ALA A 256 -18.18 -0.43 21.65
CA ALA A 256 -18.90 -1.67 21.89
C ALA A 256 -18.57 -2.26 23.27
N LEU A 257 -17.29 -2.32 23.64
CA LEU A 257 -16.84 -2.81 24.95
C LEU A 257 -17.39 -1.94 26.08
N PHE A 258 -17.30 -0.61 25.96
CA PHE A 258 -17.83 0.30 26.97
C PHE A 258 -19.34 0.10 27.18
N TYR A 259 -20.10 0.00 26.08
CA TYR A 259 -21.54 -0.26 26.16
C TYR A 259 -21.87 -1.63 26.77
N LEU A 260 -21.16 -2.69 26.36
CA LEU A 260 -21.36 -4.04 26.88
C LEU A 260 -21.04 -4.10 28.38
N ILE A 261 -19.93 -3.52 28.80
CA ILE A 261 -19.54 -3.48 30.20
C ILE A 261 -20.59 -2.74 31.02
N TRP A 262 -21.07 -1.58 30.56
CA TRP A 262 -22.17 -0.89 31.24
C TRP A 262 -23.46 -1.72 31.25
N LEU A 263 -23.83 -2.38 30.15
CA LEU A 263 -25.05 -3.16 30.04
C LEU A 263 -25.08 -4.38 30.98
N PHE A 264 -23.93 -5.02 31.19
CA PHE A 264 -23.79 -6.20 32.05
C PHE A 264 -23.44 -5.87 33.51
N LEU A 265 -22.60 -4.86 33.75
CA LEU A 265 -22.05 -4.54 35.08
C LEU A 265 -22.52 -3.20 35.64
N GLY A 266 -22.85 -2.24 34.77
CA GLY A 266 -23.18 -0.86 35.12
C GLY A 266 -24.66 -0.59 35.38
N LYS A 267 -25.55 -1.57 35.22
CA LYS A 267 -26.93 -1.44 35.70
C LYS A 267 -26.93 -1.50 37.22
N GLU A 268 -26.63 -0.38 37.88
CA GLU A 268 -26.86 -0.25 39.31
C GLU A 268 -28.34 -0.55 39.57
N ARG A 269 -28.63 -1.69 40.20
CA ARG A 269 -29.93 -1.90 40.83
C ARG A 269 -29.96 -0.99 42.06
N VAL A 270 -30.37 0.25 41.88
CA VAL A 270 -30.46 1.26 42.96
C VAL A 270 -31.60 0.96 43.94
N ASP A 271 -32.20 -0.22 43.90
CA ASP A 271 -33.24 -0.59 44.86
C ASP A 271 -32.67 -1.59 45.88
N PRO A 272 -32.08 -1.10 46.99
CA PRO A 272 -31.95 -1.95 48.15
C PRO A 272 -33.37 -2.18 48.66
N GLN A 273 -33.99 -3.29 48.24
CA GLN A 273 -35.13 -3.84 48.97
C GLN A 273 -34.63 -4.30 50.33
N LEU A 274 -34.37 -3.35 51.23
CA LEU A 274 -34.25 -3.61 52.65
C LEU A 274 -35.58 -4.22 53.08
N PRO A 275 -35.61 -5.45 53.62
CA PRO A 275 -36.84 -6.02 54.18
C PRO A 275 -37.49 -4.99 55.12
N LYS A 276 -38.80 -4.75 55.00
CA LYS A 276 -39.54 -3.78 55.85
C LYS A 276 -39.26 -3.97 57.35
N ILE A 277 -38.96 -5.19 57.76
CA ILE A 277 -38.62 -5.56 59.14
C ILE A 277 -37.35 -4.87 59.66
N LEU A 278 -36.42 -4.46 58.78
CA LEU A 278 -35.19 -3.73 59.12
C LEU A 278 -35.36 -2.21 59.08
N THR A 279 -36.47 -1.69 58.53
CA THR A 279 -36.78 -0.26 58.46
C THR A 279 -37.86 0.18 59.45
N GLU A 280 -38.61 -0.75 60.03
CA GLU A 280 -39.56 -0.46 61.10
C GLU A 280 -38.90 -0.43 62.48
N TYR A 281 -39.10 0.65 63.22
CA TYR A 281 -38.65 0.77 64.60
C TYR A 281 -39.47 -0.15 65.53
N PRO A 282 -38.85 -0.88 66.47
CA PRO A 282 -39.57 -1.78 67.36
C PRO A 282 -40.50 -1.00 68.30
N LYS A 283 -41.82 -1.24 68.20
CA LYS A 283 -42.84 -0.52 68.99
C LYS A 283 -43.00 -1.01 70.44
N LYS A 284 -42.41 -2.15 70.83
CA LYS A 284 -42.73 -2.85 72.09
C LYS A 284 -41.59 -3.02 73.10
N ARG A 285 -40.37 -2.51 72.87
CA ARG A 285 -39.27 -2.59 73.86
C ARG A 285 -38.65 -1.22 74.10
N LYS A 286 -38.41 -0.86 75.38
CA LYS A 286 -37.56 0.27 75.79
C LYS A 286 -36.09 -0.15 75.63
N GLY A 287 -35.24 0.78 75.15
CA GLY A 287 -33.84 0.52 74.79
C GLY A 287 -33.01 -0.09 75.92
N TRP A 288 -31.88 -0.75 75.67
CA TRP A 288 -30.87 -0.46 74.66
C TRP A 288 -30.38 -1.77 74.02
N GLU A 289 -30.24 -1.83 72.70
CA GLU A 289 -29.34 -2.81 72.08
C GLU A 289 -28.88 -2.29 70.72
N VAL A 290 -27.59 -2.04 70.62
CA VAL A 290 -26.88 -1.72 69.38
C VAL A 290 -26.83 -3.01 68.58
N ALA A 291 -27.61 -3.08 67.50
CA ALA A 291 -27.51 -4.21 66.59
C ALA A 291 -26.43 -3.90 65.53
N LEU A 292 -25.19 -4.22 65.88
CA LEU A 292 -24.12 -4.45 64.91
C LEU A 292 -24.43 -5.74 64.17
N TYR A 293 -24.50 -5.68 62.84
CA TYR A 293 -24.37 -6.86 62.00
C TYR A 293 -23.40 -6.57 60.85
N PHE A 294 -22.36 -7.39 60.78
CA PHE A 294 -21.51 -7.57 59.61
C PHE A 294 -21.62 -9.03 59.17
N ASN A 295 -22.22 -9.28 58.00
CA ASN A 295 -21.99 -10.46 57.15
C ASN A 295 -22.91 -10.38 55.91
N THR A 296 -22.53 -10.59 54.64
CA THR A 296 -21.27 -10.80 53.88
C THR A 296 -21.69 -10.73 52.38
N PRO A 297 -20.90 -11.26 51.42
CA PRO A 297 -20.01 -10.61 50.45
C PRO A 297 -20.80 -10.02 49.25
N PHE A 298 -20.18 -9.92 48.07
CA PHE A 298 -20.69 -9.35 46.80
C PHE A 298 -20.38 -7.87 46.63
N LEU A 299 -19.19 -7.63 46.06
CA LEU A 299 -18.88 -6.55 45.12
C LEU A 299 -19.83 -5.35 45.18
N ARG A 300 -19.62 -4.46 46.16
CA ARG A 300 -19.96 -3.06 45.94
C ARG A 300 -18.96 -2.54 44.90
N THR A 301 -19.35 -2.54 43.63
CA THR A 301 -18.88 -1.48 42.74
C THR A 301 -19.33 -0.17 43.40
N GLY A 302 -18.39 0.50 44.09
CA GLY A 302 -18.67 1.79 44.69
C GLY A 302 -19.05 2.79 43.61
N LYS A 303 -19.59 3.94 44.01
CA LYS A 303 -19.89 5.11 43.14
C LYS A 303 -18.72 5.53 42.25
N GLU A 304 -17.53 4.99 42.48
CA GLU A 304 -16.33 5.27 41.74
C GLU A 304 -16.06 4.32 40.58
N PHE A 305 -16.83 3.24 40.36
CA PHE A 305 -16.56 2.32 39.23
C PHE A 305 -16.57 3.03 37.87
N PHE A 306 -17.47 4.00 37.70
CA PHE A 306 -17.54 4.82 36.50
C PHE A 306 -16.32 5.76 36.36
N SER A 307 -15.83 6.34 37.47
CA SER A 307 -14.59 7.12 37.49
C SER A 307 -13.34 6.25 37.33
N SER A 308 -13.36 4.98 37.76
CA SER A 308 -12.27 4.03 37.57
C SER A 308 -12.16 3.49 36.14
N MET A 309 -13.20 3.65 35.32
CA MET A 309 -13.16 3.34 33.87
C MET A 309 -12.77 4.52 32.98
N LEU A 310 -12.72 5.74 33.55
CA LEU A 310 -12.35 6.98 32.85
C LEU A 310 -10.87 7.37 33.03
N LEU A 311 -10.15 6.70 33.94
CA LEU A 311 -8.70 6.78 34.13
C LEU A 311 -7.99 5.73 33.28
#